data_AF-A0A5N5PVW4-F1
#
_entry.id   AF-A0A5N5PVW4-F1
#
_cell.length_a   1.000
_cell.length_b   1.000
_cell.length_c   1.000
_cell.angle_alpha   90.00
_cell.angle_beta   90.00
_cell.angle_gamma   90.00
#
_symmetry.space_group_name_H-M   'P 1'
#
loop_
_entity.id
_entity.type
_entity.pdbx_description
1 polymer ?
#
loop_
_entity_poly.entity_id
_entity_poly.type
_entity_poly.pdbx_seq_one_letter_code
_entity_poly.pdbx_strand_id
1 'polypeptide(L)'
;MDDGAPPIPPRPPGYEVLVPLQSPATEAAAAAAAAPPPLPPRRASSTQQWSPSPPLPPRQASSSSAQFSPPPPPPPPVQFSPPPPPPPPPGPPPPLQPAPDATPWSHLLYSNGEPTPLFTALMNDFFTVLDEHNTGSLTPEVFSGFLELNGFTRDEDPWRNSHTPLALPFLPIDNADFTLLSVYQSHQFPHLISPTPRSPHRPVLPYGGVPLLLREGFVSYLAIEFSNDAPARCRGLNLALRRYGAVMPCTWEGRRTWREMGAVPEWCFMRDMPPEVKRKVDEAGQRGERLAREKVEAVRVENEIKAIGRRNAEELVGDYRYVYRYEY
;
A
#
# COMPACT_ATOMS: atom_id res chain seq x y z
N MET A 1 27.75 -5.05 66.62
CA MET A 1 28.79 -4.79 65.61
C MET A 1 28.08 -4.05 64.51
N ASP A 2 28.25 -2.73 64.49
CA ASP A 2 27.52 -1.80 63.65
C ASP A 2 28.60 -1.07 62.84
N ASP A 3 28.75 -1.44 61.57
CA ASP A 3 29.79 -0.93 60.66
C ASP A 3 29.30 0.37 60.02
N GLY A 4 29.59 1.49 60.68
CA GLY A 4 29.38 2.83 60.15
C GLY A 4 30.54 3.26 59.25
N ALA A 5 30.25 3.51 57.97
CA ALA A 5 31.21 4.05 57.00
C ALA A 5 31.78 5.42 57.42
N PRO A 6 33.05 5.73 57.07
CA PRO A 6 33.70 6.98 57.48
C PRO A 6 33.13 8.22 56.77
N PRO A 7 33.17 9.40 57.42
CA PRO A 7 32.60 10.62 56.89
C PRO A 7 33.38 11.18 55.69
N ILE A 8 32.64 11.70 54.71
CA ILE A 8 33.14 12.32 53.49
C ILE A 8 33.79 13.68 53.83
N PRO A 9 34.98 14.01 53.27
CA PRO A 9 35.63 15.29 53.50
C PRO A 9 34.89 16.46 52.82
N PRO A 10 34.98 17.69 53.38
CA PRO A 10 34.32 18.87 52.82
C PRO A 10 34.92 19.27 51.47
N ARG A 11 34.04 19.67 50.54
CA ARG A 11 34.39 20.18 49.20
C ARG A 11 35.11 21.54 49.29
N PRO A 12 36.13 21.81 48.46
CA PRO A 12 36.75 23.12 48.35
C PRO A 12 35.80 24.15 47.68
N PRO A 13 35.84 25.42 48.11
CA PRO A 13 35.03 26.49 47.53
C PRO A 13 35.60 26.91 46.17
N GLY A 14 34.76 26.96 45.11
CA GLY A 14 35.20 27.56 43.84
C GLY A 14 34.54 27.14 42.52
N TYR A 15 33.36 26.52 42.49
CA TYR A 15 32.69 26.22 41.21
C TYR A 15 31.21 26.60 41.27
N GLU A 16 30.90 27.82 40.82
CA GLU A 16 29.55 28.21 40.45
C GLU A 16 29.18 27.52 39.14
N VAL A 17 28.15 26.69 39.17
CA VAL A 17 27.51 26.14 37.97
C VAL A 17 26.35 27.06 37.62
N LEU A 18 26.51 27.82 36.53
CA LEU A 18 25.43 28.56 35.90
C LEU A 18 24.42 27.57 35.32
N VAL A 19 23.22 27.57 35.89
CA VAL A 19 22.01 26.97 35.31
C VAL A 19 21.33 28.06 34.48
N PRO A 20 20.89 27.78 33.23
CA PRO A 20 19.79 28.52 32.65
C PRO A 20 18.53 27.64 32.68
N LEU A 21 17.57 28.10 33.47
CA LEU A 21 16.17 27.75 33.34
C LEU A 21 15.49 28.78 32.43
N GLN A 22 14.48 28.32 31.69
CA GLN A 22 13.35 29.05 31.10
C GLN A 22 13.43 29.51 29.63
N SER A 23 12.58 28.86 28.82
CA SER A 23 11.76 29.50 27.79
C SER A 23 10.66 30.37 28.44
N PRO A 24 10.11 31.37 27.73
CA PRO A 24 8.78 31.17 27.13
C PRO A 24 8.60 31.84 25.75
N ALA A 25 7.39 31.70 25.22
CA ALA A 25 6.94 31.81 23.85
C ALA A 25 6.76 33.21 23.24
N THR A 26 6.54 33.18 21.92
CA THR A 26 5.59 33.95 21.07
C THR A 26 6.09 35.15 20.23
N GLU A 27 5.86 34.98 18.93
CA GLU A 27 5.35 35.92 17.92
C GLU A 27 6.25 36.98 17.20
N ALA A 28 6.34 36.73 15.88
CA ALA A 28 6.10 37.66 14.78
C ALA A 28 7.23 38.53 14.18
N ALA A 29 7.23 38.51 12.84
CA ALA A 29 7.74 39.48 11.87
C ALA A 29 9.20 39.36 11.35
N ALA A 30 9.31 38.65 10.22
CA ALA A 30 9.74 39.14 8.91
C ALA A 30 11.03 39.98 8.77
N ALA A 31 12.01 39.43 8.03
CA ALA A 31 12.72 40.03 6.88
C ALA A 31 14.01 39.22 6.61
N ALA A 32 14.04 38.38 5.57
CA ALA A 32 14.61 38.71 4.27
C ALA A 32 16.15 38.69 4.23
N ALA A 33 16.73 37.57 3.79
CA ALA A 33 17.96 37.54 2.99
C ALA A 33 18.00 36.25 2.18
N ALA A 34 17.67 36.39 0.91
CA ALA A 34 17.57 35.34 -0.09
C ALA A 34 18.96 34.88 -0.54
N ALA A 35 19.24 33.58 -0.44
CA ALA A 35 20.27 32.93 -1.24
C ALA A 35 19.63 32.38 -2.52
N PRO A 36 20.22 32.61 -3.72
CA PRO A 36 19.64 32.13 -4.97
C PRO A 36 19.73 30.60 -5.08
N PRO A 37 18.74 29.94 -5.72
CA PRO A 37 18.78 28.50 -5.94
C PRO A 37 19.87 28.10 -6.96
N PRO A 38 20.44 26.89 -6.84
CA PRO A 38 21.43 26.38 -7.78
C PRO A 38 20.84 26.22 -9.19
N LEU A 39 21.63 26.61 -10.19
CA LEU A 39 21.31 26.50 -11.61
C LEU A 39 21.05 25.03 -12.01
N PRO A 40 20.03 24.75 -12.85
CA PRO A 40 19.80 23.42 -13.37
C PRO A 40 20.91 23.00 -14.36
N PRO A 41 21.24 21.70 -14.46
CA PRO A 41 22.24 21.21 -15.39
C PRO A 41 21.84 21.47 -16.86
N ARG A 42 22.83 21.94 -17.62
CA ARG A 42 22.78 22.21 -19.06
C ARG A 42 22.24 20.99 -19.83
N ARG A 43 21.10 21.17 -20.52
CA ARG A 43 20.63 20.25 -21.57
C ARG A 43 21.68 20.17 -22.68
N ALA A 44 22.27 19.00 -22.86
CA ALA A 44 22.98 18.66 -24.07
C ALA A 44 21.97 18.50 -25.21
N SER A 45 22.22 19.22 -26.29
CA SER A 45 21.42 19.20 -27.51
C SER A 45 21.65 17.91 -28.29
N SER A 46 20.55 17.37 -28.81
CA SER A 46 20.41 16.77 -30.15
C SER A 46 21.43 15.72 -30.61
N THR A 47 21.00 14.46 -30.57
CA THR A 47 21.17 13.54 -31.71
C THR A 47 19.82 12.90 -32.01
N GLN A 48 19.20 13.34 -33.11
CA GLN A 48 18.11 12.62 -33.75
C GLN A 48 18.67 11.27 -34.20
N GLN A 49 18.13 10.18 -33.65
CA GLN A 49 18.34 8.85 -34.19
C GLN A 49 16.99 8.31 -34.64
N TRP A 50 16.89 8.08 -35.95
CA TRP A 50 15.71 7.61 -36.65
C TRP A 50 15.09 6.36 -36.03
N SER A 51 13.78 6.40 -35.85
CA SER A 51 12.92 5.22 -35.69
C SER A 51 12.85 4.45 -37.01
N PRO A 52 13.15 3.15 -37.07
CA PRO A 52 12.68 2.32 -38.15
C PRO A 52 11.20 1.96 -37.89
N SER A 53 10.33 2.37 -38.82
CA SER A 53 8.92 1.98 -38.85
C SER A 53 8.76 0.45 -38.92
N PRO A 54 7.69 -0.12 -38.33
CA PRO A 54 7.38 -1.54 -38.49
C PRO A 54 7.00 -1.87 -39.94
N PRO A 55 7.33 -3.08 -40.44
CA PRO A 55 6.99 -3.49 -41.79
C PRO A 55 5.48 -3.64 -41.95
N LEU A 56 4.93 -2.98 -42.98
CA LEU A 56 3.58 -3.18 -43.47
C LEU A 56 3.40 -4.64 -43.95
N PRO A 57 2.25 -5.29 -43.65
CA PRO A 57 1.95 -6.59 -44.21
C PRO A 57 1.76 -6.51 -45.74
N PRO A 58 2.16 -7.54 -46.49
CA PRO A 58 2.12 -7.55 -47.95
C PRO A 58 0.67 -7.53 -48.47
N ARG A 59 0.45 -6.61 -49.40
CA ARG A 59 -0.76 -6.45 -50.22
C ARG A 59 -0.95 -7.71 -51.07
N GLN A 60 -1.89 -8.57 -50.73
CA GLN A 60 -2.27 -9.69 -51.59
C GLN A 60 -2.90 -9.16 -52.88
N ALA A 61 -2.22 -9.44 -53.98
CA ALA A 61 -2.74 -9.23 -55.32
C ALA A 61 -3.84 -10.27 -55.59
N SER A 62 -5.04 -9.79 -55.89
CA SER A 62 -6.15 -10.60 -56.36
C SER A 62 -5.80 -11.14 -57.75
N SER A 63 -5.29 -12.37 -57.83
CA SER A 63 -5.21 -13.12 -59.07
C SER A 63 -6.58 -13.71 -59.39
N SER A 64 -7.29 -13.05 -60.30
CA SER A 64 -8.50 -13.53 -60.95
C SER A 64 -8.15 -14.64 -61.94
N SER A 65 -8.24 -15.90 -61.50
CA SER A 65 -8.38 -17.04 -62.40
C SER A 65 -9.86 -17.36 -62.58
N ALA A 66 -10.40 -17.01 -63.75
CA ALA A 66 -11.73 -17.40 -64.19
C ALA A 66 -11.79 -18.92 -64.38
N GLN A 67 -12.54 -19.59 -63.51
CA GLN A 67 -12.86 -21.01 -63.66
C GLN A 67 -14.29 -21.11 -64.22
N PHE A 68 -14.40 -21.62 -65.44
CA PHE A 68 -15.67 -21.92 -66.10
C PHE A 68 -16.40 -23.02 -65.33
N SER A 69 -17.53 -22.70 -64.72
CA SER A 69 -18.49 -23.67 -64.19
C SER A 69 -19.55 -24.01 -65.25
N PRO A 70 -19.89 -25.29 -65.47
CA PRO A 70 -20.96 -25.69 -66.38
C PRO A 70 -22.35 -25.30 -65.83
N PRO A 71 -23.38 -25.19 -66.69
CA PRO A 71 -24.71 -24.76 -66.31
C PRO A 71 -25.42 -25.80 -65.42
N PRO A 72 -26.28 -25.37 -64.49
CA PRO A 72 -27.04 -26.27 -63.63
C PRO A 72 -28.15 -27.01 -64.41
N PRO A 73 -28.52 -28.24 -63.99
CA PRO A 73 -29.61 -29.01 -64.59
C PRO A 73 -30.99 -28.38 -64.32
N PRO A 74 -32.01 -28.71 -65.15
CA PRO A 74 -33.35 -28.16 -65.03
C PRO A 74 -34.06 -28.58 -63.72
N PRO A 75 -34.95 -27.73 -63.18
CA PRO A 75 -35.66 -28.02 -61.95
C PRO A 75 -36.68 -29.16 -62.11
N PRO A 76 -36.90 -29.97 -61.06
CA PRO A 76 -37.92 -31.02 -61.06
C PRO A 76 -39.35 -30.43 -61.08
N PRO A 77 -40.34 -31.22 -61.53
CA PRO A 77 -41.72 -30.77 -61.63
C PRO A 77 -42.31 -30.43 -60.26
N VAL A 78 -43.01 -29.29 -60.22
CA VAL A 78 -43.64 -28.71 -59.03
C VAL A 78 -44.80 -29.62 -58.59
N GLN A 79 -44.62 -30.32 -57.48
CA GLN A 79 -45.74 -30.99 -56.79
C GLN A 79 -46.54 -29.95 -56.01
N PHE A 80 -47.80 -29.74 -56.41
CA PHE A 80 -48.77 -28.94 -55.68
C PHE A 80 -49.02 -29.56 -54.31
N SER A 81 -48.43 -28.97 -53.28
CA SER A 81 -48.78 -29.24 -51.88
C SER A 81 -49.99 -28.37 -51.49
N PRO A 82 -50.97 -28.91 -50.76
CA PRO A 82 -52.11 -28.13 -50.27
C PRO A 82 -51.65 -27.01 -49.32
N PRO A 83 -52.39 -25.89 -49.24
CA PRO A 83 -52.01 -24.75 -48.42
C PRO A 83 -51.95 -25.13 -46.93
N PRO A 84 -50.95 -24.62 -46.18
CA PRO A 84 -50.88 -24.83 -44.74
C PRO A 84 -52.07 -24.14 -44.03
N PRO A 85 -52.53 -24.70 -42.89
CA PRO A 85 -53.59 -24.09 -42.10
C PRO A 85 -53.15 -22.72 -41.54
N PRO A 86 -54.11 -21.81 -41.28
CA PRO A 86 -53.81 -20.49 -40.76
C PRO A 86 -53.13 -20.58 -39.37
N PRO A 87 -52.19 -19.68 -39.06
CA PRO A 87 -51.53 -19.65 -37.76
C PRO A 87 -52.56 -19.38 -36.65
N PRO A 88 -52.41 -20.00 -35.47
CA PRO A 88 -53.27 -19.71 -34.33
C PRO A 88 -53.11 -18.24 -33.90
N PRO A 89 -54.16 -17.63 -33.32
CA PRO A 89 -54.09 -16.26 -32.84
C PRO A 89 -52.95 -16.09 -31.82
N PRO A 90 -52.30 -14.91 -31.78
CA PRO A 90 -51.29 -14.64 -30.76
C PRO A 90 -51.91 -14.84 -29.39
N GLY A 91 -51.34 -15.75 -28.60
CA GLY A 91 -51.71 -15.90 -27.20
C GLY A 91 -51.50 -14.59 -26.44
N PRO A 92 -52.20 -14.39 -25.31
CA PRO A 92 -51.95 -13.25 -24.45
C PRO A 92 -50.46 -13.18 -24.11
N PRO A 93 -49.86 -11.96 -24.07
CA PRO A 93 -48.46 -11.83 -23.69
C PRO A 93 -48.26 -12.52 -22.34
N PRO A 94 -47.17 -13.29 -22.17
CA PRO A 94 -46.85 -13.86 -20.88
C PRO A 94 -46.85 -12.74 -19.84
N PRO A 95 -47.28 -13.01 -18.60
CA PRO A 95 -47.17 -12.02 -17.53
C PRO A 95 -45.75 -11.47 -17.56
N LEU A 96 -45.61 -10.15 -17.63
CA LEU A 96 -44.35 -9.46 -17.43
C LEU A 96 -43.78 -10.02 -16.13
N GLN A 97 -42.81 -10.94 -16.25
CA GLN A 97 -42.00 -11.32 -15.11
C GLN A 97 -41.41 -10.00 -14.61
N PRO A 98 -41.55 -9.64 -13.32
CA PRO A 98 -40.82 -8.51 -12.79
C PRO A 98 -39.35 -8.73 -13.18
N ALA A 99 -38.76 -7.72 -13.83
CA ALA A 99 -37.34 -7.76 -14.13
C ALA A 99 -36.61 -8.17 -12.83
N PRO A 100 -35.65 -9.12 -12.88
CA PRO A 100 -34.90 -9.46 -11.68
C PRO A 100 -34.38 -8.14 -11.11
N ASP A 101 -34.76 -7.85 -9.86
CA ASP A 101 -34.34 -6.64 -9.16
C ASP A 101 -32.85 -6.45 -9.43
N ALA A 102 -32.50 -5.37 -10.14
CA ALA A 102 -31.11 -5.12 -10.51
C ALA A 102 -30.30 -5.16 -9.22
N THR A 103 -29.42 -6.17 -9.09
CA THR A 103 -28.58 -6.30 -7.90
C THR A 103 -27.86 -4.97 -7.69
N PRO A 104 -27.86 -4.41 -6.47
CA PRO A 104 -27.29 -3.08 -6.22
C PRO A 104 -25.75 -3.11 -6.29
N TRP A 105 -25.18 -4.30 -6.46
CA TRP A 105 -23.76 -4.53 -6.66
C TRP A 105 -23.33 -4.23 -8.09
N SER A 106 -22.07 -3.82 -8.23
CA SER A 106 -21.34 -3.74 -9.49
C SER A 106 -19.89 -4.18 -9.25
N HIS A 107 -19.06 -4.20 -10.29
CA HIS A 107 -17.66 -4.53 -10.12
C HIS A 107 -16.98 -3.59 -9.12
N LEU A 108 -16.23 -4.18 -8.19
CA LEU A 108 -15.54 -3.45 -7.14
C LEU A 108 -14.29 -2.72 -7.66
N LEU A 109 -13.65 -3.29 -8.67
CA LEU A 109 -12.44 -2.74 -9.27
C LEU A 109 -12.65 -2.62 -10.78
N TYR A 110 -12.04 -1.60 -11.37
CA TYR A 110 -11.93 -1.49 -12.83
C TYR A 110 -10.97 -2.56 -13.38
N SER A 111 -10.98 -2.77 -14.69
CA SER A 111 -10.12 -3.77 -15.35
C SER A 111 -8.63 -3.51 -15.20
N ASN A 112 -8.22 -2.28 -14.88
CA ASN A 112 -6.84 -1.90 -14.57
C ASN A 112 -6.50 -2.06 -13.07
N GLY A 113 -7.45 -2.53 -12.25
CA GLY A 113 -7.35 -2.70 -10.81
C GLY A 113 -7.49 -1.44 -9.97
N GLU A 114 -7.86 -0.31 -10.57
CA GLU A 114 -8.23 0.89 -9.81
C GLU A 114 -9.58 0.68 -9.10
N PRO A 115 -9.77 1.23 -7.90
CA PRO A 115 -11.02 1.09 -7.16
C PRO A 115 -12.18 1.82 -7.84
N THR A 116 -13.35 1.18 -7.94
CA THR A 116 -14.56 1.85 -8.40
C THR A 116 -15.13 2.75 -7.30
N PRO A 117 -16.01 3.72 -7.63
CA PRO A 117 -16.69 4.53 -6.62
C PRO A 117 -17.45 3.69 -5.57
N LEU A 118 -18.03 2.56 -5.99
CA LEU A 118 -18.70 1.63 -5.08
C LEU A 118 -17.72 1.04 -4.06
N PHE A 119 -16.56 0.56 -4.51
CA PHE A 119 -15.54 0.00 -3.62
C PHE A 119 -14.95 1.07 -2.71
N THR A 120 -14.66 2.26 -3.24
CA THR A 120 -14.17 3.39 -2.45
C THR A 120 -15.17 3.78 -1.36
N ALA A 121 -16.47 3.85 -1.68
CA ALA A 121 -17.51 4.12 -0.69
C ALA A 121 -17.55 3.02 0.39
N LEU A 122 -17.55 1.74 -0.02
CA LEU A 122 -17.57 0.60 0.90
C LEU A 122 -16.37 0.59 1.85
N MET A 123 -15.16 0.75 1.31
CA MET A 123 -13.94 0.75 2.11
C MET A 123 -13.85 1.98 3.03
N ASN A 124 -14.34 3.14 2.59
CA ASN A 124 -14.44 4.32 3.46
C ASN A 124 -15.39 4.10 4.62
N ASP A 125 -16.52 3.44 4.40
CA ASP A 125 -17.49 3.15 5.45
C ASP A 125 -16.94 2.11 6.43
N PHE A 126 -16.19 1.10 5.95
CA PHE A 126 -15.44 0.20 6.83
C PHE A 126 -14.42 0.95 7.68
N PHE A 127 -13.61 1.81 7.04
CA PHE A 127 -12.61 2.60 7.75
C PHE A 127 -13.22 3.42 8.88
N THR A 128 -14.36 4.08 8.63
CA THR A 128 -15.06 4.89 9.63
C THR A 128 -15.52 4.06 10.83
N VAL A 129 -15.96 2.81 10.62
CA VAL A 129 -16.35 1.92 11.72
C VAL A 129 -15.15 1.33 12.45
N LEU A 130 -14.04 1.11 11.76
CA LEU A 130 -12.80 0.62 12.37
C LEU A 130 -12.07 1.71 13.17
N ASP A 131 -12.16 2.97 12.75
CA ASP A 131 -11.60 4.13 13.45
C ASP A 131 -12.60 4.66 14.49
N GLU A 132 -12.87 3.86 15.53
CA GLU A 132 -13.88 4.14 16.57
C GLU A 132 -13.69 5.52 17.24
N HIS A 133 -12.45 6.03 17.28
CA HIS A 133 -12.10 7.30 17.89
C HIS A 133 -11.98 8.47 16.89
N ASN A 134 -12.29 8.26 15.61
CA ASN A 134 -12.19 9.26 14.53
C ASN A 134 -10.82 9.95 14.48
N THR A 135 -9.75 9.17 14.65
CA THR A 135 -8.37 9.67 14.61
C THR A 135 -7.90 10.01 13.20
N GLY A 136 -8.59 9.50 12.17
CA GLY A 136 -8.19 9.57 10.77
C GLY A 136 -7.17 8.50 10.35
N SER A 137 -6.85 7.56 11.24
CA SER A 137 -5.84 6.52 11.00
C SER A 137 -6.17 5.21 11.72
N LEU A 138 -5.70 4.07 11.21
CA LEU A 138 -5.83 2.77 11.88
C LEU A 138 -4.49 2.32 12.45
N THR A 139 -4.52 1.79 13.68
CA THR A 139 -3.34 1.12 14.24
C THR A 139 -3.12 -0.23 13.54
N PRO A 140 -1.89 -0.78 13.60
CA PRO A 140 -1.60 -2.10 13.06
C PRO A 140 -2.53 -3.20 13.57
N GLU A 141 -2.89 -3.16 14.85
CA GLU A 141 -3.78 -4.15 15.49
C GLU A 141 -5.18 -4.13 14.90
N VAL A 142 -5.76 -2.93 14.75
CA VAL A 142 -7.11 -2.76 14.21
C VAL A 142 -7.15 -3.21 12.76
N PHE A 143 -6.15 -2.79 11.97
CA PHE A 143 -6.08 -3.17 10.57
C PHE A 143 -5.84 -4.67 10.39
N SER A 144 -4.92 -5.25 11.15
CA SER A 144 -4.63 -6.69 11.15
C SER A 144 -5.83 -7.52 11.57
N GLY A 145 -6.58 -7.10 12.61
CA GLY A 145 -7.82 -7.75 13.01
C GLY A 145 -8.90 -7.71 11.92
N PHE A 146 -8.97 -6.62 11.16
CA PHE A 146 -9.83 -6.53 9.98
C PHE A 146 -9.37 -7.47 8.85
N LEU A 147 -8.05 -7.57 8.58
CA LEU A 147 -7.53 -8.51 7.59
C LEU A 147 -7.87 -9.97 7.97
N GLU A 148 -7.68 -10.34 9.24
CA GLU A 148 -8.07 -11.68 9.73
C GLU A 148 -9.56 -11.97 9.49
N LEU A 149 -10.44 -11.01 9.78
CA LEU A 149 -11.88 -11.16 9.52
C LEU A 149 -12.19 -11.29 8.02
N ASN A 150 -11.40 -10.63 7.17
CA ASN A 150 -11.48 -10.77 5.71
C ASN A 150 -10.81 -12.06 5.18
N GLY A 151 -10.48 -13.00 6.07
CA GLY A 151 -9.97 -14.31 5.69
C GLY A 151 -8.51 -14.32 5.27
N PHE A 152 -7.74 -13.26 5.56
CA PHE A 152 -6.29 -13.28 5.40
C PHE A 152 -5.69 -14.23 6.43
N THR A 153 -4.84 -15.12 5.95
CA THR A 153 -4.05 -16.01 6.78
C THR A 153 -2.94 -15.24 7.49
N ARG A 154 -2.34 -15.85 8.52
CA ARG A 154 -1.23 -15.25 9.25
C ARG A 154 -0.03 -14.94 8.34
N ASP A 155 0.20 -15.74 7.30
CA ASP A 155 1.34 -15.59 6.41
C ASP A 155 1.13 -14.45 5.39
N GLU A 156 -0.13 -14.14 5.05
CA GLU A 156 -0.51 -13.03 4.18
C GLU A 156 -0.53 -11.67 4.92
N ASP A 157 -0.71 -11.67 6.24
CA ASP A 157 -0.65 -10.45 7.05
C ASP A 157 0.80 -10.14 7.45
N PRO A 158 1.45 -9.12 6.85
CA PRO A 158 2.85 -8.84 7.10
C PRO A 158 3.14 -8.46 8.56
N TRP A 159 2.16 -7.90 9.28
CA TRP A 159 2.33 -7.52 10.68
C TRP A 159 2.27 -8.76 11.58
N ARG A 160 1.27 -9.64 11.41
CA ARG A 160 1.15 -10.87 12.21
C ARG A 160 2.24 -11.89 11.90
N ASN A 161 2.65 -11.99 10.64
CA ASN A 161 3.74 -12.87 10.22
C ASN A 161 5.07 -12.46 10.89
N SER A 162 5.27 -11.17 11.07
CA SER A 162 6.55 -10.60 11.55
C SER A 162 6.67 -10.50 13.07
N HIS A 163 5.78 -11.17 13.83
CA HIS A 163 5.88 -11.33 15.29
C HIS A 163 6.97 -12.34 15.70
N THR A 164 8.17 -12.18 15.14
CA THR A 164 9.33 -13.01 15.45
C THR A 164 10.22 -12.30 16.47
N PRO A 165 10.84 -13.03 17.42
CA PRO A 165 11.73 -12.43 18.41
C PRO A 165 12.92 -11.73 17.77
N LEU A 166 13.22 -10.52 18.25
CA LEU A 166 14.46 -9.80 17.95
C LEU A 166 15.45 -9.94 19.12
N ALA A 167 16.69 -9.54 18.88
CA ALA A 167 17.66 -9.39 19.96
C ALA A 167 17.15 -8.37 20.99
N LEU A 168 17.40 -8.65 22.27
CA LEU A 168 17.12 -7.69 23.34
C LEU A 168 17.82 -6.35 23.03
N PRO A 169 17.16 -5.20 23.29
CA PRO A 169 15.94 -5.00 24.09
C PRO A 169 14.62 -4.95 23.30
N PHE A 170 14.64 -5.29 22.00
CA PHE A 170 13.47 -5.17 21.12
C PHE A 170 12.48 -6.32 21.32
N LEU A 171 11.18 -6.03 21.18
CA LEU A 171 10.10 -7.00 21.24
C LEU A 171 9.72 -7.50 19.85
N PRO A 172 9.03 -8.66 19.76
CA PRO A 172 8.43 -9.11 18.51
C PRO A 172 7.50 -8.08 17.84
N ILE A 173 6.77 -7.29 18.64
CA ILE A 173 5.88 -6.25 18.11
C ILE A 173 6.65 -5.11 17.42
N ASP A 174 7.87 -4.81 17.87
CA ASP A 174 8.71 -3.81 17.23
C ASP A 174 9.11 -4.27 15.81
N ASN A 175 9.39 -5.57 15.65
CA ASN A 175 9.65 -6.17 14.33
C ASN A 175 8.41 -6.15 13.43
N ALA A 176 7.25 -6.45 14.01
CA ALA A 176 5.97 -6.43 13.31
C ALA A 176 5.67 -5.03 12.74
N ASP A 177 5.79 -4.00 13.58
CA ASP A 177 5.62 -2.61 13.16
C ASP A 177 6.63 -2.19 12.10
N PHE A 178 7.91 -2.54 12.28
CA PHE A 178 8.96 -2.24 11.30
C PHE A 178 8.69 -2.89 9.94
N THR A 179 8.23 -4.13 9.93
CA THR A 179 7.95 -4.86 8.69
C THR A 179 6.72 -4.27 7.99
N LEU A 180 5.65 -3.99 8.73
CA LEU A 180 4.45 -3.36 8.18
C LEU A 180 4.77 -1.95 7.62
N LEU A 181 5.57 -1.16 8.33
CA LEU A 181 6.03 0.15 7.85
C LEU A 181 6.82 0.01 6.54
N SER A 182 7.66 -1.02 6.42
CA SER A 182 8.42 -1.28 5.20
C SER A 182 7.51 -1.64 4.01
N VAL A 183 6.42 -2.38 4.25
CA VAL A 183 5.39 -2.65 3.22
C VAL A 183 4.73 -1.34 2.79
N TYR A 184 4.30 -0.50 3.74
CA TYR A 184 3.66 0.78 3.42
C TYR A 184 4.57 1.72 2.62
N GLN A 185 5.85 1.79 2.98
CA GLN A 185 6.85 2.59 2.25
C GLN A 185 7.10 2.05 0.84
N SER A 186 7.17 0.73 0.68
CA SER A 186 7.44 0.07 -0.61
C SER A 186 6.29 0.28 -1.60
N HIS A 187 5.06 0.13 -1.13
CA HIS A 187 3.85 0.36 -1.90
C HIS A 187 3.41 1.83 -1.96
N GLN A 188 4.07 2.70 -1.18
CA GLN A 188 3.72 4.12 -1.04
C GLN A 188 2.27 4.33 -0.58
N PHE A 189 1.77 3.45 0.29
CA PHE A 189 0.46 3.64 0.90
C PHE A 189 0.51 4.85 1.84
N PRO A 190 -0.44 5.80 1.76
CA PRO A 190 -0.53 6.88 2.73
C PRO A 190 -0.60 6.36 4.17
N HIS A 191 0.37 6.76 4.98
CA HIS A 191 0.50 6.37 6.38
C HIS A 191 1.15 7.49 7.19
N LEU A 192 0.95 7.45 8.51
CA LEU A 192 1.67 8.25 9.49
C LEU A 192 2.52 7.33 10.35
N ILE A 193 3.58 7.88 10.94
CA ILE A 193 4.32 7.20 11.99
C ILE A 193 3.86 7.83 13.31
N SER A 194 3.42 7.01 14.26
CA SER A 194 3.03 7.50 15.58
C SER A 194 4.17 8.34 16.19
N PRO A 195 3.89 9.57 16.66
CA PRO A 195 4.90 10.40 17.31
C PRO A 195 5.30 9.83 18.68
N THR A 196 4.44 9.00 19.27
CA THR A 196 4.67 8.38 20.57
C THR A 196 5.15 6.96 20.37
N PRO A 197 6.30 6.58 20.98
CA PRO A 197 6.74 5.19 20.98
C PRO A 197 5.77 4.33 21.80
N ARG A 198 5.63 3.04 21.46
CA ARG A 198 4.79 2.11 22.23
C ARG A 198 5.16 2.02 23.71
N SER A 199 6.46 2.20 24.00
CA SER A 199 6.97 2.22 25.36
C SER A 199 7.97 3.36 25.51
N PRO A 200 7.75 4.29 26.47
CA PRO A 200 8.65 5.43 26.67
C PRO A 200 10.03 5.03 27.21
N HIS A 201 10.16 3.83 27.78
CA HIS A 201 11.40 3.34 28.41
C HIS A 201 12.19 2.37 27.52
N ARG A 202 11.69 2.04 26.33
CA ARG A 202 12.34 1.11 25.41
C ARG A 202 12.94 1.89 24.23
N PRO A 203 14.14 1.52 23.76
CA PRO A 203 14.63 2.07 22.50
C PRO A 203 13.74 1.64 21.34
N VAL A 204 13.52 2.55 20.39
CA VAL A 204 12.83 2.28 19.14
C VAL A 204 13.83 1.75 18.12
N LEU A 205 13.41 0.80 17.27
CA LEU A 205 14.23 0.34 16.16
C LEU A 205 14.65 1.51 15.26
N PRO A 206 15.90 1.55 14.76
CA PRO A 206 16.29 2.50 13.73
C PRO A 206 15.35 2.42 12.53
N TYR A 207 14.84 3.57 12.07
CA TYR A 207 13.84 3.66 11.00
C TYR A 207 12.52 2.92 11.28
N GLY A 208 12.26 2.57 12.54
CA GLY A 208 11.02 1.97 13.02
C GLY A 208 10.03 3.01 13.55
N GLY A 209 9.00 2.51 14.23
CA GLY A 209 7.88 3.29 14.74
C GLY A 209 6.56 2.60 14.40
N VAL A 210 5.48 3.01 15.06
CA VAL A 210 4.16 2.39 14.84
C VAL A 210 3.56 2.97 13.56
N PRO A 211 3.37 2.19 12.49
CA PRO A 211 2.78 2.69 11.25
C PRO A 211 1.25 2.77 11.40
N LEU A 212 0.71 3.99 11.34
CA LEU A 212 -0.72 4.25 11.35
C LEU A 212 -1.22 4.40 9.91
N LEU A 213 -2.12 3.52 9.48
CA LEU A 213 -2.61 3.50 8.10
C LEU A 213 -3.69 4.58 7.91
N LEU A 214 -3.50 5.48 6.94
CA LEU A 214 -4.51 6.49 6.62
C LEU A 214 -5.62 5.89 5.76
N ARG A 215 -6.77 6.57 5.73
CA ARG A 215 -7.95 6.17 4.92
C ARG A 215 -7.61 5.88 3.46
N GLU A 216 -6.84 6.76 2.82
CA GLU A 216 -6.41 6.59 1.43
C GLU A 216 -5.49 5.37 1.26
N GLY A 217 -4.62 5.11 2.25
CA GLY A 217 -3.78 3.94 2.32
C GLY A 217 -4.57 2.65 2.49
N PHE A 218 -5.61 2.66 3.33
CA PHE A 218 -6.52 1.53 3.52
C PHE A 218 -7.24 1.14 2.22
N VAL A 219 -7.82 2.11 1.52
CA VAL A 219 -8.48 1.87 0.22
C VAL A 219 -7.48 1.33 -0.80
N SER A 220 -6.29 1.93 -0.89
CA SER A 220 -5.26 1.53 -1.84
C SER A 220 -4.70 0.14 -1.56
N TYR A 221 -4.47 -0.19 -0.28
CA TYR A 221 -4.02 -1.51 0.15
C TYR A 221 -5.04 -2.56 -0.26
N LEU A 222 -6.30 -2.37 0.12
CA LEU A 222 -7.35 -3.35 -0.16
C LEU A 222 -7.67 -3.45 -1.65
N ALA A 223 -7.54 -2.38 -2.44
CA ALA A 223 -7.71 -2.47 -3.88
C ALA A 223 -6.69 -3.45 -4.51
N ILE A 224 -5.43 -3.42 -4.06
CA ILE A 224 -4.40 -4.36 -4.50
C ILE A 224 -4.75 -5.77 -4.02
N GLU A 225 -5.07 -5.95 -2.75
CA GLU A 225 -5.35 -7.29 -2.21
C GLU A 225 -6.62 -7.93 -2.78
N PHE A 226 -7.64 -7.13 -3.07
CA PHE A 226 -8.89 -7.59 -3.69
C PHE A 226 -8.74 -7.82 -5.20
N SER A 227 -7.62 -7.39 -5.79
CA SER A 227 -7.23 -7.78 -7.14
C SER A 227 -6.64 -9.19 -7.20
N ASN A 228 -6.37 -9.82 -6.05
CA ASN A 228 -5.74 -11.13 -5.95
C ASN A 228 -6.66 -12.13 -5.20
N ASP A 229 -6.89 -13.31 -5.76
CA ASP A 229 -7.73 -14.39 -5.19
C ASP A 229 -9.20 -13.99 -4.86
N ALA A 230 -9.99 -13.75 -5.90
CA ALA A 230 -11.41 -13.39 -5.79
C ALA A 230 -12.26 -14.28 -4.86
N PRO A 231 -12.20 -15.63 -4.92
CA PRO A 231 -13.03 -16.48 -4.08
C PRO A 231 -12.77 -16.29 -2.59
N ALA A 232 -11.51 -16.18 -2.17
CA ALA A 232 -11.16 -15.95 -0.76
C ALA A 232 -11.63 -14.57 -0.29
N ARG A 233 -11.36 -13.52 -1.09
CA ARG A 233 -11.71 -12.13 -0.77
C ARG A 233 -13.22 -11.91 -0.74
N CYS A 234 -13.99 -12.59 -1.60
CA CYS A 234 -15.45 -12.57 -1.57
C CYS A 234 -16.02 -13.13 -0.27
N ARG A 235 -15.51 -14.27 0.21
CA ARG A 235 -15.93 -14.84 1.50
C ARG A 235 -15.59 -13.92 2.66
N GLY A 236 -14.36 -13.41 2.68
CA GLY A 236 -13.87 -12.48 3.70
C GLY A 236 -14.70 -11.20 3.80
N LEU A 237 -14.93 -10.53 2.67
CA LEU A 237 -15.71 -9.30 2.63
C LEU A 237 -17.14 -9.51 3.12
N ASN A 238 -17.76 -10.63 2.75
CA ASN A 238 -19.10 -10.99 3.22
C ASN A 238 -19.14 -11.25 4.73
N LEU A 239 -18.08 -11.79 5.33
CA LEU A 239 -17.97 -11.91 6.79
C LEU A 239 -17.81 -10.53 7.46
N ALA A 240 -16.97 -9.67 6.91
CA ALA A 240 -16.82 -8.29 7.37
C ALA A 240 -18.13 -7.52 7.30
N LEU A 241 -18.89 -7.65 6.21
CA LEU A 241 -20.22 -7.05 6.05
C LEU A 241 -21.24 -7.59 7.06
N ARG A 242 -21.18 -8.88 7.41
CA ARG A 242 -22.05 -9.42 8.48
C ARG A 242 -21.70 -8.83 9.85
N ARG A 243 -20.41 -8.59 10.11
CA ARG A 243 -19.92 -8.07 11.38
C ARG A 243 -20.22 -6.58 11.56
N TYR A 244 -19.95 -5.78 10.53
CA TYR A 244 -19.98 -4.32 10.60
C TYR A 244 -21.12 -3.68 9.79
N GLY A 245 -21.60 -4.36 8.75
CA GLY A 245 -22.54 -3.77 7.78
C GLY A 245 -23.89 -3.35 8.34
N ALA A 246 -24.27 -3.80 9.55
CA ALA A 246 -25.50 -3.35 10.21
C ALA A 246 -25.39 -1.94 10.81
N VAL A 247 -24.18 -1.50 11.15
CA VAL A 247 -23.89 -0.17 11.71
C VAL A 247 -23.21 0.76 10.70
N MET A 248 -22.78 0.22 9.56
CA MET A 248 -22.22 1.01 8.46
C MET A 248 -23.33 1.59 7.58
N PRO A 249 -23.50 2.91 7.51
CA PRO A 249 -24.39 3.52 6.53
C PRO A 249 -23.87 3.22 5.11
N CYS A 250 -24.76 2.92 4.16
CA CYS A 250 -24.40 2.79 2.76
C CYS A 250 -24.36 4.19 2.14
N THR A 251 -23.18 4.81 2.14
CA THR A 251 -23.00 6.15 1.54
C THR A 251 -23.26 6.18 0.03
N TRP A 252 -23.24 5.02 -0.63
CA TRP A 252 -23.56 4.85 -2.05
C TRP A 252 -25.06 5.03 -2.37
N GLU A 253 -25.97 4.42 -1.58
CA GLU A 253 -27.43 4.52 -1.81
C GLU A 253 -28.15 5.45 -0.80
N GLY A 254 -27.43 6.03 0.17
CA GLY A 254 -27.87 7.14 1.04
C GLY A 254 -29.00 6.84 2.03
N ARG A 255 -29.74 5.73 1.89
CA ARG A 255 -30.90 5.38 2.73
C ARG A 255 -30.86 3.98 3.32
N ARG A 256 -29.81 3.21 3.03
CA ARG A 256 -29.67 1.81 3.43
C ARG A 256 -28.41 1.60 4.24
N THR A 257 -28.32 0.50 4.96
CA THR A 257 -27.05 -0.02 5.49
C THR A 257 -26.40 -0.95 4.48
N TRP A 258 -25.09 -1.18 4.60
CA TRP A 258 -24.41 -2.15 3.73
C TRP A 258 -24.93 -3.58 3.91
N ARG A 259 -25.50 -3.91 5.07
CA ARG A 259 -26.15 -5.21 5.30
C ARG A 259 -27.44 -5.37 4.49
N GLU A 260 -28.17 -4.29 4.24
CA GLU A 260 -29.42 -4.31 3.45
C GLU A 260 -29.16 -4.44 1.94
N MET A 261 -27.95 -4.11 1.47
CA MET A 261 -27.50 -4.37 0.10
C MET A 261 -27.34 -5.88 -0.20
N GLY A 262 -27.37 -6.72 0.84
CA GLY A 262 -27.16 -8.17 0.73
C GLY A 262 -25.69 -8.55 0.67
N ALA A 263 -25.43 -9.83 0.38
CA ALA A 263 -24.08 -10.34 0.22
C ALA A 263 -23.48 -9.89 -1.11
N VAL A 264 -22.19 -9.56 -1.12
CA VAL A 264 -21.44 -9.27 -2.35
C VAL A 264 -21.34 -10.54 -3.18
N PRO A 265 -21.82 -10.53 -4.43
CA PRO A 265 -21.62 -11.65 -5.35
C PRO A 265 -20.15 -11.81 -5.76
N GLU A 266 -19.75 -13.05 -6.05
CA GLU A 266 -18.39 -13.36 -6.50
C GLU A 266 -18.03 -12.67 -7.83
N TRP A 267 -19.00 -12.45 -8.71
CA TRP A 267 -18.78 -11.77 -10.00
C TRP A 267 -18.36 -10.30 -9.86
N CYS A 268 -18.54 -9.69 -8.68
CA CYS A 268 -18.07 -8.33 -8.43
C CYS A 268 -16.54 -8.23 -8.33
N PHE A 269 -15.85 -9.36 -8.15
CA PHE A 269 -14.41 -9.46 -8.00
C PHE A 269 -13.75 -9.83 -9.34
N MET A 270 -12.48 -9.44 -9.49
CA MET A 270 -11.68 -9.85 -10.64
C MET A 270 -11.16 -11.27 -10.43
N ARG A 271 -11.32 -12.13 -11.44
CA ARG A 271 -10.83 -13.52 -11.37
C ARG A 271 -9.31 -13.61 -11.30
N ASP A 272 -8.65 -12.75 -12.08
CA ASP A 272 -7.20 -12.72 -12.22
C ASP A 272 -6.69 -11.31 -11.91
N MET A 273 -5.50 -11.23 -11.32
CA MET A 273 -4.85 -9.95 -11.05
C MET A 273 -4.50 -9.23 -12.35
N PRO A 274 -4.94 -7.97 -12.54
CA PRO A 274 -4.60 -7.20 -13.73
C PRO A 274 -3.09 -7.01 -13.91
N PRO A 275 -2.59 -6.97 -15.16
CA PRO A 275 -1.18 -6.71 -15.45
C PRO A 275 -0.66 -5.41 -14.83
N GLU A 276 -1.50 -4.38 -14.76
CA GLU A 276 -1.17 -3.08 -14.17
C GLU A 276 -0.94 -3.19 -12.67
N VAL A 277 -1.81 -3.92 -11.96
CA VAL A 277 -1.66 -4.17 -10.51
C VAL A 277 -0.41 -5.02 -10.27
N LYS A 278 -0.22 -6.08 -11.05
CA LYS A 278 0.98 -6.92 -10.97
C LYS A 278 2.26 -6.10 -11.13
N ARG A 279 2.32 -5.23 -12.14
CA ARG A 279 3.46 -4.33 -12.35
C ARG A 279 3.67 -3.41 -11.14
N LYS A 280 2.62 -2.83 -10.56
CA LYS A 280 2.72 -2.00 -9.35
C LYS A 280 3.28 -2.78 -8.16
N VAL A 281 2.86 -4.04 -7.99
CA VAL A 281 3.38 -4.93 -6.94
C VAL A 281 4.85 -5.26 -7.18
N ASP A 282 5.23 -5.60 -8.42
CA ASP A 282 6.62 -5.90 -8.78
C ASP A 282 7.54 -4.67 -8.56
N GLU A 283 7.08 -3.48 -8.98
CA GLU A 283 7.78 -2.21 -8.73
C GLU A 283 7.91 -1.91 -7.24
N ALA A 284 6.86 -2.16 -6.45
CA ALA A 284 6.91 -2.01 -5.00
C ALA A 284 7.93 -2.96 -4.36
N GLY A 285 7.99 -4.22 -4.83
CA GLY A 285 9.01 -5.18 -4.40
C GLY A 285 10.44 -4.67 -4.66
N GLN A 286 10.71 -4.19 -5.88
CA GLN A 286 12.02 -3.62 -6.24
C GLN A 286 12.34 -2.36 -5.41
N ARG A 287 11.35 -1.52 -5.11
CA ARG A 287 11.52 -0.37 -4.21
C ARG A 287 11.86 -0.83 -2.79
N GLY A 288 11.15 -1.82 -2.26
CA GLY A 288 11.40 -2.38 -0.94
C GLY A 288 12.81 -2.93 -0.80
N GLU A 289 13.29 -3.70 -1.78
CA GLU A 289 14.66 -4.23 -1.79
C GLU A 289 15.73 -3.13 -1.83
N ARG A 290 15.48 -2.05 -2.58
CA ARG A 290 16.39 -0.91 -2.61
C ARG A 290 16.41 -0.18 -1.27
N LEU A 291 15.24 0.12 -0.70
CA LEU A 291 15.14 0.78 0.60
C LEU A 291 15.79 -0.06 1.71
N ALA A 292 15.62 -1.38 1.68
CA ALA A 292 16.27 -2.28 2.63
C ALA A 292 17.80 -2.21 2.51
N ARG A 293 18.35 -2.26 1.29
CA ARG A 293 19.79 -2.12 1.05
C ARG A 293 20.34 -0.77 1.53
N GLU A 294 19.62 0.32 1.24
CA GLU A 294 20.00 1.67 1.68
C GLU A 294 20.02 1.78 3.22
N LYS A 295 19.01 1.23 3.91
CA LYS A 295 18.97 1.21 5.39
C LYS A 295 20.12 0.41 5.99
N VAL A 296 20.44 -0.77 5.43
CA VAL A 296 21.56 -1.59 5.90
C VAL A 296 22.89 -0.86 5.71
N GLU A 297 23.10 -0.23 4.56
CA GLU A 297 24.33 0.53 4.29
C GLU A 297 24.44 1.77 5.17
N ALA A 298 23.34 2.49 5.42
CA ALA A 298 23.33 3.63 6.33
C ALA A 298 23.76 3.24 7.75
N VAL A 299 23.23 2.13 8.29
CA VAL A 299 23.62 1.61 9.61
C VAL A 299 25.09 1.18 9.62
N ARG A 300 25.57 0.56 8.54
CA ARG A 300 26.98 0.17 8.41
C ARG A 300 27.90 1.39 8.47
N VAL A 301 27.62 2.41 7.67
CA VAL A 301 28.41 3.66 7.62
C VAL A 301 28.37 4.37 8.97
N GLU A 302 27.21 4.45 9.62
CA GLU A 302 27.06 5.05 10.95
C GLU A 302 27.96 4.33 11.99
N ASN A 303 27.98 3.00 11.97
CA ASN A 303 28.82 2.21 12.87
C ASN A 303 30.31 2.40 12.62
N GLU A 304 30.72 2.55 11.36
CA GLU A 304 32.11 2.82 10.97
C GLU A 304 32.56 4.21 11.46
N ILE A 305 31.74 5.24 11.25
CA ILE A 305 32.00 6.60 11.74
C ILE A 305 32.14 6.60 13.27
N LYS A 306 31.24 5.91 13.98
CA LYS A 306 31.32 5.77 15.45
C LYS A 306 32.59 5.06 15.89
N ALA A 307 33.04 4.03 15.16
CA ALA A 307 34.26 3.31 15.48
C ALA A 307 35.51 4.17 15.28
N ILE A 308 35.58 4.95 14.19
CA ILE A 308 36.66 5.92 13.97
C ILE A 308 36.67 6.98 15.07
N GLY A 309 35.49 7.53 15.42
CA GLY A 309 35.37 8.52 16.49
C GLY A 309 35.88 8.02 17.84
N ARG A 310 35.60 6.75 18.19
CA ARG A 310 36.14 6.13 19.42
C ARG A 310 37.66 6.02 19.38
N ARG A 311 38.24 5.54 18.28
CA ARG A 311 39.71 5.44 18.14
C ARG A 311 40.38 6.81 18.27
N ASN A 312 39.86 7.83 17.59
CA ASN A 312 40.40 9.18 17.67
C ASN A 312 40.29 9.76 19.09
N ALA A 313 39.21 9.47 19.81
CA ALA A 313 39.06 9.90 21.21
C ALA A 313 40.06 9.19 22.14
N GLU A 314 40.31 7.90 21.93
CA GLU A 314 41.33 7.14 22.65
C GLU A 314 42.74 7.70 22.39
N GLU A 315 43.04 8.09 21.14
CA GLU A 315 44.31 8.75 20.79
C GLU A 315 44.50 10.10 21.49
N LEU A 316 43.44 10.90 21.63
CA LEU A 316 43.51 12.21 22.28
C LEU A 316 43.64 12.13 23.81
N VAL A 317 43.10 11.08 24.43
CA VAL A 317 43.16 10.86 25.89
C VAL A 317 44.40 10.05 26.29
N GLY A 318 45.00 9.31 25.36
CA GLY A 318 46.20 8.53 25.63
C GLY A 318 47.43 9.41 25.91
N ASP A 319 48.28 8.96 26.83
CA ASP A 319 49.59 9.58 27.19
C ASP A 319 50.65 9.46 26.07
N TYR A 320 50.23 9.46 24.80
CA TYR A 320 51.14 9.40 23.67
C TYR A 320 51.83 10.76 23.48
N ARG A 321 53.04 10.91 24.03
CA ARG A 321 53.94 12.01 23.65
C ARG A 321 54.40 11.81 22.21
N TYR A 322 53.90 12.64 21.31
CA TYR A 322 54.48 12.78 19.97
C TYR A 322 55.94 13.25 20.10
N VAL A 323 56.90 12.35 19.91
CA VAL A 323 58.33 12.69 19.83
C VAL A 323 58.63 13.05 18.37
N TYR A 324 58.69 14.34 18.07
CA TYR A 324 59.25 14.81 16.81
C TYR A 324 60.75 14.50 16.81
N ARG A 325 61.17 13.50 16.03
CA ARG A 325 62.58 13.34 15.67
C ARG A 325 62.88 14.33 14.55
N TYR A 326 63.61 15.39 14.89
CA TYR A 326 64.29 16.20 13.88
C TYR A 326 65.49 15.39 13.40
N GLU A 327 65.43 14.90 12.17
CA GLU A 327 66.62 14.44 11.46
C GLU A 327 67.41 15.69 11.06
N TYR A 328 68.63 15.81 11.60
CA TYR A 328 69.60 16.87 11.29
C TYR A 328 70.48 16.47 10.12
#